data_AF-A0AAW2EYU5-F1
#
_entry.id   AF-A0AAW2EYU5-F1
#
_cell.length_a   1.000
_cell.length_b   1.000
_cell.length_c   1.000
_cell.angle_alpha   90.00
_cell.angle_beta   90.00
_cell.angle_gamma   90.00
#
_symmetry.space_group_name_H-M   'P 1'
#
loop_
_entity.id
_entity.type
_entity.pdbx_description
1 polymer ?
#
loop_
_entity_poly.entity_id
_entity_poly.type
_entity_poly.pdbx_seq_one_letter_code
_entity_poly.pdbx_strand_id
1 'polypeptide(L)'
;MASHVVAFHIFTVHVIYNLYIIIVEIYTKCYDRIVDVYCMCFWIIVSITKMVVFNYICEEVCTKANETKMFLNKLTIGTFDVEARQTIMQFIFQILRKPLKISGLGLFYFGFKFLFECGNFIAMIVVFVIQSPPKYSYI
;
A
#
# COMPACT_ATOMS: atom_id res chain seq x y z
N MET A 1 -1.16 9.39 13.79
CA MET A 1 -2.52 9.04 13.32
C MET A 1 -2.96 9.94 12.16
N ALA A 2 -2.92 11.27 12.29
CA ALA A 2 -3.27 12.21 11.20
C ALA A 2 -2.38 12.11 9.95
N SER A 3 -1.10 11.76 10.11
CA SER A 3 -0.11 11.69 9.02
C SER A 3 -0.34 10.54 8.02
N HIS A 4 -0.94 9.44 8.47
CA HIS A 4 -1.26 8.26 7.64
C HIS A 4 -2.35 8.58 6.61
N VAL A 5 -3.33 9.35 7.07
CA VAL A 5 -4.50 9.77 6.30
C VAL A 5 -4.07 10.74 5.19
N VAL A 6 -3.13 11.64 5.48
CA VAL A 6 -2.69 12.67 4.52
C VAL A 6 -1.95 12.10 3.31
N ALA A 7 -0.99 11.18 3.47
CA ALA A 7 -0.27 10.62 2.32
C ALA A 7 -1.15 9.72 1.45
N PHE A 8 -2.01 8.93 2.10
CA PHE A 8 -3.03 8.16 1.40
C PHE A 8 -4.03 9.08 0.68
N HIS A 9 -4.43 10.19 1.29
CA HIS A 9 -5.25 11.22 0.67
C HIS A 9 -4.56 11.93 -0.50
N ILE A 10 -3.26 12.23 -0.43
CA ILE A 10 -2.54 12.83 -1.58
C ILE A 10 -2.52 11.86 -2.76
N PHE A 11 -2.23 10.58 -2.51
CA PHE A 11 -2.25 9.56 -3.56
C PHE A 11 -3.67 9.35 -4.12
N THR A 12 -4.68 9.27 -3.27
CA THR A 12 -6.08 9.12 -3.72
C THR A 12 -6.61 10.37 -4.43
N VAL A 13 -6.28 11.58 -3.97
CA VAL A 13 -6.61 12.84 -4.67
C VAL A 13 -5.95 12.88 -6.04
N HIS A 14 -4.69 12.44 -6.16
CA HIS A 14 -4.01 12.38 -7.45
C HIS A 14 -4.69 11.39 -8.41
N VAL A 15 -5.05 10.19 -7.93
CA VAL A 15 -5.78 9.20 -8.73
C VAL A 15 -7.17 9.72 -9.14
N ILE A 16 -7.90 10.34 -8.21
CA ILE A 16 -9.24 10.92 -8.48
C ILE A 16 -9.16 12.06 -9.48
N TYR A 17 -8.15 12.95 -9.38
CA TYR A 17 -7.95 14.04 -10.32
C TYR A 17 -7.69 13.53 -11.74
N ASN A 18 -6.82 12.52 -11.88
CA ASN A 18 -6.55 11.90 -13.18
C ASN A 18 -7.80 11.20 -13.75
N LEU A 19 -8.58 10.50 -12.90
CA LEU A 19 -9.86 9.90 -13.31
C LEU A 19 -10.89 10.94 -13.74
N TYR A 20 -10.96 12.09 -13.05
CA TYR A 20 -11.84 13.19 -13.41
C TYR A 20 -11.50 13.77 -14.78
N ILE A 21 -10.21 14.00 -15.07
CA ILE A 21 -9.75 14.44 -16.39
C ILE A 21 -10.21 13.46 -17.47
N ILE A 22 -9.99 12.16 -17.25
CA ILE A 22 -10.42 11.11 -18.18
C ILE A 22 -11.94 11.16 -18.43
N ILE A 23 -12.75 11.31 -17.38
CA ILE A 23 -14.22 11.39 -17.51
C ILE A 23 -14.63 12.62 -18.33
N VAL A 24 -14.02 13.78 -18.09
CA VAL A 24 -14.30 15.01 -18.84
C VAL A 24 -13.88 14.88 -20.31
N GLU A 25 -12.73 14.27 -20.60
CA GLU A 25 -12.25 14.02 -21.97
C GLU A 25 -13.14 13.02 -22.72
N ILE A 26 -13.62 11.97 -22.05
CA ILE A 26 -14.59 11.03 -22.62
C ILE A 26 -15.93 11.72 -22.91
N TYR A 27 -16.42 12.57 -21.98
CA TYR A 27 -17.70 13.25 -22.12
C TYR A 27 -17.71 14.29 -23.25
N THR A 28 -16.57 14.94 -23.49
CA THR A 28 -16.41 15.95 -24.54
C THR A 28 -16.29 15.38 -25.96
N LYS A 29 -16.31 14.04 -26.12
CA LYS A 29 -16.29 13.31 -27.42
C LYS A 29 -15.22 13.79 -28.41
N CYS A 30 -14.08 14.25 -27.90
CA CYS A 30 -12.97 14.69 -28.73
C CYS A 30 -12.18 13.46 -29.18
N TYR A 31 -12.52 12.90 -30.35
CA TYR A 31 -11.90 11.68 -30.89
C TYR A 31 -10.37 11.77 -31.02
N ASP A 32 -9.80 12.97 -31.17
CA ASP A 32 -8.36 13.21 -31.26
C ASP A 32 -7.60 12.94 -29.95
N ARG A 33 -8.29 12.85 -28.79
CA ARG A 33 -7.64 12.61 -27.48
C ARG A 33 -7.84 11.21 -26.90
N ILE A 34 -8.35 10.28 -27.70
CA ILE A 34 -8.52 8.88 -27.27
C ILE A 34 -7.17 8.27 -26.87
N VAL A 35 -6.09 8.58 -27.59
CA VAL A 35 -4.74 8.09 -27.28
C VAL A 35 -4.28 8.57 -25.91
N ASP A 36 -4.54 9.83 -25.56
CA ASP A 36 -4.18 10.40 -24.26
C ASP A 36 -4.92 9.70 -23.12
N VAL A 37 -6.23 9.46 -23.29
CA VAL A 37 -7.04 8.69 -22.33
C VAL A 37 -6.49 7.27 -22.14
N TYR A 38 -6.12 6.58 -23.22
CA TYR A 38 -5.50 5.26 -23.14
C TYR A 38 -4.15 5.30 -22.41
N CYS A 39 -3.30 6.28 -22.72
CA CYS A 39 -2.01 6.46 -22.05
C CYS A 39 -2.19 6.73 -20.55
N MET A 40 -3.15 7.56 -20.15
CA MET A 40 -3.44 7.83 -18.75
C MET A 40 -3.99 6.59 -18.03
N CYS A 41 -4.94 5.87 -18.63
CA CYS A 41 -5.45 4.61 -18.08
C CYS A 41 -4.34 3.57 -17.88
N PHE A 42 -3.47 3.40 -18.89
CA PHE A 42 -2.33 2.51 -18.81
C PHE A 42 -1.37 2.92 -17.69
N TRP A 43 -1.07 4.22 -17.56
CA TRP A 43 -0.22 4.75 -16.49
C TRP A 43 -0.79 4.49 -15.10
N ILE A 44 -2.10 4.66 -14.91
CA ILE A 44 -2.79 4.36 -13.67
C ILE A 44 -2.67 2.88 -13.33
N ILE A 45 -2.92 1.99 -14.30
CA ILE A 45 -2.81 0.54 -14.11
C ILE A 45 -1.38 0.16 -13.70
N VAL A 46 -0.37 0.64 -14.42
CA VAL A 46 1.05 0.38 -14.10
C VAL A 46 1.39 0.87 -12.69
N SER A 47 0.89 2.02 -12.29
CA SER A 47 1.12 2.59 -10.95
C SER A 47 0.49 1.74 -9.85
N ILE A 48 -0.75 1.27 -10.06
CA ILE A 48 -1.43 0.36 -9.13
C ILE A 48 -0.68 -0.97 -9.04
N THR A 49 -0.28 -1.55 -10.18
CA THR A 49 0.49 -2.81 -10.20
C THR A 49 1.80 -2.67 -9.44
N LYS A 50 2.56 -1.59 -9.66
CA LYS A 50 3.80 -1.32 -8.92
C LYS A 50 3.55 -1.24 -7.41
N MET A 51 2.48 -0.56 -6.99
CA MET A 51 2.12 -0.45 -5.58
C MET A 51 1.78 -1.82 -4.97
N VAL A 52 1.03 -2.66 -5.67
CA VAL A 52 0.67 -4.02 -5.21
C VAL A 52 1.90 -4.90 -5.09
N VAL A 53 2.75 -4.93 -6.12
CA VAL A 53 4.00 -5.71 -6.11
C VAL A 53 4.92 -5.27 -4.98
N PHE A 54 5.07 -3.95 -4.78
CA PHE A 54 5.89 -3.43 -3.70
C PHE A 54 5.36 -3.85 -2.32
N ASN A 55 4.04 -3.77 -2.10
CA ASN A 55 3.42 -4.23 -0.85
C ASN A 55 3.58 -5.74 -0.63
N TYR A 56 3.49 -6.54 -1.70
CA TYR A 56 3.73 -7.98 -1.64
C TYR A 56 5.17 -8.30 -1.22
N ILE A 57 6.17 -7.66 -1.86
CA ILE A 57 7.58 -7.83 -1.50
C ILE A 57 7.82 -7.43 -0.03
N CYS A 58 7.20 -6.33 0.41
CA CYS A 58 7.32 -5.89 1.80
C CYS A 58 6.77 -6.93 2.78
N GLU A 59 5.61 -7.51 2.50
CA GLU A 59 5.02 -8.56 3.33
C GLU A 59 5.91 -9.82 3.35
N GLU A 60 6.42 -10.24 2.19
CA GLU A 60 7.28 -11.41 2.08
C GLU A 60 8.58 -11.23 2.89
N VAL A 61 9.20 -10.06 2.79
CA VAL A 61 10.39 -9.72 3.58
C VAL A 61 10.08 -9.71 5.08
N CYS A 62 8.94 -9.15 5.49
CA CYS A 62 8.53 -9.16 6.90
C CYS A 62 8.28 -10.60 7.41
N THR A 63 7.67 -11.44 6.58
CA THR A 63 7.41 -12.86 6.89
C THR A 63 8.72 -13.63 7.06
N LYS A 64 9.62 -13.53 6.08
CA LYS A 64 10.96 -14.16 6.13
C LYS A 64 11.78 -13.68 7.33
N ALA A 65 11.71 -12.39 7.67
CA ALA A 65 12.37 -11.86 8.87
C ALA A 65 11.83 -12.50 10.16
N ASN A 66 10.52 -12.74 10.23
CA ASN A 66 9.89 -13.39 11.38
C ASN A 66 10.25 -14.89 11.47
N GLU A 67 10.33 -15.59 10.34
CA GLU A 67 10.84 -16.97 10.28
C GLU A 67 12.30 -17.06 10.73
N THR A 68 13.15 -16.14 10.25
CA THR A 68 14.56 -16.05 10.63
C THR A 68 14.71 -15.85 12.14
N LYS A 69 13.87 -15.00 12.74
CA LYS A 69 13.80 -14.82 14.19
C LYS A 69 13.42 -16.13 14.91
N MET A 70 12.45 -16.88 14.40
CA MET A 70 12.07 -18.17 14.99
C MET A 70 13.22 -19.19 14.91
N PHE A 71 13.94 -19.23 13.79
CA PHE A 71 15.11 -20.08 13.60
C PHE A 71 16.25 -19.71 14.58
N LEU A 72 16.60 -18.42 14.67
CA LEU A 72 17.61 -17.91 15.61
C LEU A 72 17.26 -18.24 17.06
N ASN A 73 15.98 -18.15 17.44
CA ASN A 73 15.54 -18.51 18.79
C ASN A 73 15.78 -20.01 19.09
N LYS A 74 15.51 -20.90 18.12
CA LYS A 74 15.81 -22.33 18.25
C LYS A 74 17.32 -22.58 18.33
N LEU A 75 18.11 -21.88 17.52
CA LEU A 75 19.57 -21.98 17.51
C LEU A 75 20.16 -21.59 18.87
N THR A 76 19.68 -20.48 19.45
CA THR A 76 20.08 -19.98 20.78
C THR A 76 19.90 -21.02 21.89
N ILE A 77 18.83 -21.82 21.81
CA ILE A 77 18.52 -22.89 22.77
C ILE A 77 19.48 -24.09 22.58
N GLY A 78 19.95 -24.34 21.36
CA GLY A 78 20.85 -25.45 21.03
C GLY A 78 22.35 -25.15 21.17
N THR A 79 22.77 -23.88 21.20
CA THR A 79 24.18 -23.48 21.39
C THR A 79 24.63 -23.64 22.84
N PHE A 80 25.67 -24.45 23.07
CA PHE A 80 26.35 -24.60 24.37
C PHE A 80 27.43 -23.53 24.62
N ASP A 81 27.91 -22.87 23.57
CA ASP A 81 28.86 -21.77 23.70
C ASP A 81 28.17 -20.50 24.22
N VAL A 82 28.67 -19.97 25.33
CA VAL A 82 28.08 -18.85 26.07
C VAL A 82 28.25 -17.53 25.31
N GLU A 83 29.39 -17.34 24.63
CA GLU A 83 29.66 -16.13 23.84
C GLU A 83 28.81 -16.08 22.56
N ALA A 84 28.73 -17.20 21.83
CA ALA A 84 27.83 -17.32 20.68
C ALA A 84 26.36 -17.10 21.09
N ARG A 85 25.92 -17.70 22.21
CA ARG A 85 24.56 -17.55 22.72
C ARG A 85 24.22 -16.11 23.08
N GLN A 86 25.13 -15.38 23.74
CA GLN A 86 24.94 -13.96 24.07
C GLN A 86 24.84 -13.09 22.82
N THR A 87 25.71 -13.32 21.83
CA THR A 87 25.72 -12.58 20.56
C THR A 87 24.41 -12.77 19.80
N ILE A 88 23.94 -14.03 19.68
CA ILE A 88 22.67 -14.36 19.03
C ILE A 88 21.49 -13.75 19.81
N MET A 89 21.50 -13.80 21.14
CA MET A 89 20.44 -13.19 21.96
C MET A 89 20.34 -11.68 21.76
N GLN A 90 21.46 -10.97 21.70
CA GLN A 90 21.47 -9.53 21.44
C GLN A 90 20.87 -9.22 20.06
N PHE A 91 21.21 -10.01 19.05
CA PHE A 91 20.67 -9.87 17.70
C PHE A 91 19.15 -10.11 17.67
N ILE A 92 18.67 -11.18 18.31
CA ILE A 92 17.25 -11.47 18.46
C ILE A 92 16.54 -10.34 19.23
N PHE A 93 17.14 -9.81 20.29
CA PHE A 93 16.58 -8.71 21.08
C PHE A 93 16.41 -7.44 20.24
N GLN A 94 17.38 -7.12 19.38
CA GLN A 94 17.29 -5.99 18.46
C GLN A 94 16.14 -6.16 17.46
N ILE A 95 15.98 -7.36 16.90
CA ILE A 95 14.88 -7.70 15.99
C ILE A 95 13.52 -7.76 16.73
N LEU A 96 13.49 -8.20 17.99
CA LEU A 96 12.28 -8.21 18.84
C LEU A 96 11.79 -6.81 19.17
N ARG A 97 12.72 -5.91 19.50
CA ARG A 97 12.40 -4.55 19.96
C ARG A 97 11.78 -3.71 18.85
N LYS A 98 12.10 -4.00 17.59
CA LYS A 98 11.44 -3.43 16.42
C LYS A 98 11.18 -4.55 15.40
N PRO A 99 10.02 -5.26 15.48
CA PRO A 99 9.67 -6.23 14.46
C PRO A 99 9.74 -5.53 13.11
N LEU A 100 10.38 -6.18 12.13
CA LEU A 100 10.59 -5.60 10.82
C LEU A 100 9.22 -5.27 10.22
N LYS A 101 8.91 -3.98 10.19
CA LYS A 101 7.71 -3.44 9.57
C LYS A 101 8.18 -2.33 8.68
N ILE A 102 8.12 -2.56 7.38
CA ILE A 102 8.55 -1.57 6.41
C ILE A 102 7.47 -0.48 6.41
N SER A 103 7.87 0.72 6.83
CA SER A 103 6.98 1.86 6.87
C SER A 103 7.29 2.85 5.76
N GLY A 104 6.27 3.35 5.07
CA GLY A 104 6.41 4.49 4.17
C GLY A 104 6.55 5.76 4.99
N LEU A 105 7.78 6.28 5.11
CA LEU A 105 8.08 7.54 5.82
C LEU A 105 7.56 7.58 7.29
N GLY A 106 7.35 6.43 7.92
CA GLY A 106 6.76 6.32 9.26
C GLY A 106 5.26 6.60 9.33
N LEU A 107 4.58 6.79 8.19
CA LEU A 107 3.16 7.14 8.11
C LEU A 107 2.27 6.05 7.51
N PHE A 108 2.76 4.86 7.20
CA PHE A 108 1.91 3.68 7.00
C PHE A 108 2.80 2.45 6.94
N TYR A 109 2.24 1.29 7.23
CA TYR A 109 2.96 0.02 7.13
C TYR A 109 2.60 -0.65 5.82
N PHE A 110 3.60 -0.98 5.02
CA PHE A 110 3.38 -1.76 3.80
C PHE A 110 3.02 -3.19 4.15
N GLY A 111 2.15 -3.79 3.34
CA GLY A 111 1.68 -5.16 3.51
C GLY A 111 0.24 -5.37 3.03
N PHE A 112 -0.27 -6.59 3.16
CA PHE A 112 -1.63 -6.92 2.69
C PHE A 112 -2.72 -6.13 3.40
N LYS A 113 -2.53 -5.81 4.68
CA LYS A 113 -3.47 -4.99 5.45
C LYS A 113 -3.67 -3.61 4.81
N PHE A 114 -2.58 -2.99 4.33
CA PHE A 114 -2.65 -1.69 3.65
C PHE A 114 -3.44 -1.80 2.34
N LEU A 115 -3.19 -2.83 1.54
CA LEU A 115 -3.95 -3.07 0.30
C LEU A 115 -5.44 -3.27 0.55
N PHE A 116 -5.80 -4.00 1.61
CA PHE A 116 -7.19 -4.21 2.01
C PHE A 116 -7.87 -2.91 2.44
N GLU A 117 -7.19 -2.09 3.25
CA GLU A 117 -7.68 -0.76 3.65
C GLU A 117 -7.87 0.16 2.43
N CYS A 118 -6.95 0.11 1.46
CA CYS A 118 -7.10 0.83 0.19
C CYS A 118 -8.36 0.38 -0.59
N GLY A 119 -8.57 -0.93 -0.70
CA GLY A 119 -9.73 -1.51 -1.38
C GLY A 119 -11.06 -1.09 -0.74
N ASN A 120 -11.14 -1.13 0.59
CA ASN A 120 -12.33 -0.69 1.33
C ASN A 120 -12.62 0.80 1.14
N PHE A 121 -11.59 1.64 1.12
CA PHE A 121 -11.74 3.06 0.88
C PHE A 121 -12.29 3.34 -0.54
N ILE A 122 -11.75 2.67 -1.55
CA ILE A 122 -12.26 2.78 -2.94
C ILE A 122 -13.71 2.32 -3.01
N ALA A 123 -14.05 1.17 -2.40
CA ALA A 123 -15.41 0.67 -2.37
C ALA A 123 -16.37 1.67 -1.70
N MET A 124 -15.96 2.29 -0.58
CA MET A 124 -16.73 3.33 0.09
C MET A 124 -16.97 4.54 -0.82
N ILE A 125 -15.96 5.01 -1.55
CA ILE A 125 -16.13 6.10 -2.52
C ILE A 125 -17.10 5.71 -3.62
N VAL A 126 -16.97 4.51 -4.20
CA VAL A 126 -17.87 4.03 -5.26
C VAL A 126 -19.31 3.99 -4.76
N VAL A 127 -19.54 3.44 -3.57
CA VAL A 127 -20.87 3.41 -2.93
C VAL A 127 -21.39 4.83 -2.73
N PHE A 128 -20.57 5.75 -2.24
CA PHE A 128 -20.96 7.15 -2.04
C PHE A 128 -21.34 7.84 -3.35
N VAL A 129 -20.59 7.60 -4.42
CA VAL A 129 -20.89 8.15 -5.76
C VAL A 129 -22.21 7.58 -6.31
N ILE A 130 -22.43 6.26 -6.18
CA ILE A 130 -23.68 5.61 -6.63
C ILE A 130 -24.88 6.12 -5.85
N GLN A 131 -24.74 6.30 -4.54
CA GLN A 131 -25.83 6.79 -3.67
C GLN A 131 -26.04 8.31 -3.78
N SER A 132 -25.10 9.05 -4.38
CA SER A 132 -25.26 10.49 -4.55
C SER A 132 -26.39 10.79 -5.54
N PRO A 133 -27.41 11.58 -5.15
CA PRO A 133 -28.54 11.87 -6.02
C PRO A 133 -28.06 12.62 -7.27
N PRO A 134 -28.62 12.33 -8.46
CA PRO A 134 -28.23 13.00 -9.69
C PRO A 134 -28.49 14.51 -9.55
N LYS A 135 -27.44 15.32 -9.71
CA LYS A 135 -27.52 16.79 -9.71
C LYS A 135 -28.14 17.38 -11.00
N TYR A 136 -28.94 16.61 -11.73
CA TYR A 136 -29.65 17.08 -12.91
C TYR A 136 -31.15 16.84 -12.76
N SER A 137 -31.76 17.70 -11.94
CA SER A 137 -33.20 17.94 -11.91
C SER A 137 -33.42 19.44 -11.69
N TYR A 138 -33.02 20.23 -12.68
CA TYR A 138 -33.57 21.56 -12.90
C TYR A 138 -33.82 21.75 -14.41
N ILE A 139 -35.11 21.89 -14.71
CA ILE A 139 -35.81 22.14 -15.98
C ILE A 139 -36.07 20.89 -16.83
#